data_AF-A0A9P5TW99-F1
#
_entry.id   AF-A0A9P5TW99-F1
#
_cell.length_a   1.000
_cell.length_b   1.000
_cell.length_c   1.000
_cell.angle_alpha   90.00
_cell.angle_beta   90.00
_cell.angle_gamma   90.00
#
_symmetry.space_group_name_H-M   'P 1'
#
loop_
_entity.id
_entity.type
_entity.pdbx_description
1 polymer ?
#
loop_
_entity_poly.entity_id
_entity_poly.type
_entity_poly.pdbx_seq_one_letter_code
_entity_poly.pdbx_strand_id
1 'polypeptide(L)'
;MVALRAKLTGFSEDMVRWKDLVPGARRSHRGVREGKIAKPSKDNAGSTTTKKLKKLKLSVIRRNELMGLSGDGTASVQVFATECSKDMRTLEEKRNLLRLAKSFCDAYPYIPPNELAWRVKAEAEAKRKTDSSEMLATYMQSTNNQIDSLASMLTHHLPTLRTALPSGPISTTPTIVPMTVVGMSSDMDTQVHQKTPGMPELELPALVMAATVPEPQSAATSHNASLSLQSCESNRTYAVTLAHTQALMFTYNDIPDIPRLDRVWDDEPTPYQRHPVALRYWPDVYRNKNDQRWKGIKATWTEWKYVAEQYHASTPEEFWMEFSSSDGKRFNWKAITAHLRGQRAVHDQESCVKARNDYGAQFDTHFSNRGKVMTDKSAIARQYLVLKENQMDID
;
A
#
# COMPACT_ATOMS: atom_id res chain seq x y z
N MET A 1 17.22 -13.64 -39.69
CA MET A 1 15.85 -13.07 -39.63
C MET A 1 14.81 -13.95 -40.32
N VAL A 2 15.03 -14.41 -41.56
CA VAL A 2 14.06 -15.26 -42.31
C VAL A 2 13.71 -16.57 -41.57
N ALA A 3 14.70 -17.26 -41.02
CA ALA A 3 14.48 -18.51 -40.27
C ALA A 3 13.68 -18.34 -38.97
N LEU A 4 13.72 -17.15 -38.35
CA LEU A 4 12.94 -16.86 -37.15
C LEU A 4 11.48 -16.58 -37.51
N ARG A 5 11.23 -15.82 -38.60
CA ARG A 5 9.88 -15.57 -39.11
C ARG A 5 9.20 -16.87 -39.50
N ALA A 6 9.87 -17.74 -40.27
CA ALA A 6 9.31 -19.05 -40.64
C ALA A 6 8.97 -19.93 -39.43
N LYS A 7 9.80 -19.89 -38.36
CA LYS A 7 9.51 -20.60 -37.11
C LYS A 7 8.31 -20.02 -36.36
N LEU A 8 8.15 -18.70 -36.33
CA LEU A 8 7.01 -18.04 -35.69
C LEU A 8 5.71 -18.28 -36.45
N THR A 9 5.74 -18.24 -37.79
CA THR A 9 4.58 -18.55 -38.64
C THR A 9 4.15 -20.01 -38.47
N GLY A 10 5.10 -20.95 -38.47
CA GLY A 10 4.79 -22.36 -38.17
C GLY A 10 4.34 -22.58 -36.71
N PHE A 11 4.66 -21.67 -35.80
CA PHE A 11 4.18 -21.73 -34.41
C PHE A 11 2.75 -21.19 -34.26
N SER A 12 2.30 -20.31 -35.17
CA SER A 12 0.97 -19.71 -35.14
C SER A 12 -0.09 -20.51 -35.91
N GLU A 13 0.31 -21.31 -36.90
CA GLU A 13 -0.65 -22.04 -37.77
C GLU A 13 -1.25 -23.29 -37.13
N ASP A 14 -0.61 -23.86 -36.09
CA ASP A 14 -1.02 -25.16 -35.54
C ASP A 14 -1.25 -25.11 -34.02
N MET A 15 -2.42 -24.56 -33.63
CA MET A 15 -2.88 -24.48 -32.25
C MET A 15 -3.09 -25.86 -31.60
N VAL A 16 -3.30 -26.93 -32.38
CA VAL A 16 -3.49 -28.28 -31.85
C VAL A 16 -2.18 -28.79 -31.27
N ARG A 17 -1.08 -28.56 -32.00
CA ARG A 17 0.28 -28.95 -31.59
C ARG A 17 0.77 -28.26 -30.33
N TRP A 18 0.19 -27.11 -29.97
CA TRP A 18 0.48 -26.44 -28.70
C TRP A 18 0.10 -27.30 -27.49
N LYS A 19 -1.03 -28.01 -27.52
CA LYS A 19 -1.45 -28.85 -26.40
C LYS A 19 -0.47 -29.98 -26.12
N ASP A 20 0.23 -30.46 -27.15
CA ASP A 20 1.25 -31.52 -27.04
C ASP A 20 2.64 -30.99 -26.68
N LEU A 21 2.94 -29.72 -27.00
CA LEU A 21 4.22 -29.07 -26.71
C LEU A 21 4.30 -28.44 -25.32
N VAL A 22 3.17 -28.16 -24.65
CA VAL A 22 3.20 -27.78 -23.24
C VAL A 22 3.69 -28.99 -22.44
N PRO A 23 4.89 -28.95 -21.84
CA PRO A 23 5.36 -30.06 -21.02
C PRO A 23 4.33 -30.25 -19.91
N GLY A 24 3.65 -31.39 -19.94
CA GLY A 24 2.56 -31.70 -19.00
C GLY A 24 2.95 -31.29 -17.59
N ALA A 25 2.04 -30.57 -16.92
CA ALA A 25 2.27 -29.93 -15.62
C ALA A 25 3.11 -30.86 -14.73
N ARG A 26 4.39 -30.50 -14.55
CA ARG A 26 5.33 -31.29 -13.76
C ARG A 26 4.76 -31.38 -12.36
N ARG A 27 4.11 -32.51 -12.03
CA ARG A 27 3.68 -32.80 -10.67
C ARG A 27 4.92 -32.64 -9.81
N SER A 28 4.90 -31.67 -8.91
CA SER A 28 5.92 -31.53 -7.88
C SER A 28 6.00 -32.88 -7.19
N HIS A 29 7.11 -33.57 -7.37
CA HIS A 29 7.36 -34.89 -6.79
C HIS A 29 7.18 -34.77 -5.27
N ARG A 30 5.99 -35.11 -4.77
CA ARG A 30 5.76 -35.24 -3.34
C ARG A 30 6.49 -36.51 -2.94
N GLY A 31 7.71 -36.33 -2.45
CA GLY A 31 8.53 -37.43 -1.96
C GLY A 31 7.71 -38.34 -1.05
N VAL A 32 7.95 -39.64 -1.19
CA VAL A 32 7.34 -40.73 -0.44
C VAL A 32 7.31 -40.35 1.05
N ARG A 33 6.10 -40.07 1.57
CA ARG A 33 5.86 -39.85 3.00
C ARG A 33 5.54 -41.20 3.64
N GLU A 34 6.50 -42.10 3.67
CA GLU A 34 6.47 -43.22 4.59
C GLU A 34 7.49 -42.97 5.70
N GLY A 35 6.99 -42.95 6.94
CA GLY A 35 7.83 -42.74 8.11
C GLY A 35 7.15 -41.86 9.15
N LYS A 36 6.27 -42.47 9.96
CA LYS A 36 5.94 -41.98 11.30
C LYS A 36 7.22 -42.01 12.14
N ILE A 37 7.99 -40.92 12.13
CA ILE A 37 9.12 -40.75 13.06
C ILE A 37 8.53 -40.23 14.37
N ALA A 38 8.46 -41.12 15.35
CA ALA A 38 8.12 -40.79 16.74
C ALA A 38 9.08 -39.72 17.27
N LYS A 39 8.52 -38.68 17.89
CA LYS A 39 9.29 -37.64 18.58
C LYS A 39 9.90 -38.25 19.84
N PRO A 40 11.23 -38.18 20.06
CA PRO A 40 11.80 -38.57 21.34
C PRO A 40 11.42 -37.55 22.42
N SER A 41 10.98 -38.09 23.56
CA SER A 41 10.73 -37.39 24.82
C SER A 41 11.96 -36.62 25.27
N LYS A 42 11.72 -35.44 25.84
CA LYS A 42 12.74 -34.50 26.31
C LYS A 42 12.88 -34.67 27.81
N ASP A 43 13.79 -35.53 28.24
CA ASP A 43 14.13 -35.65 29.65
C ASP A 43 15.11 -34.54 30.06
N ASN A 44 14.71 -33.84 31.11
CA ASN A 44 15.47 -32.80 31.80
C ASN A 44 16.61 -33.45 32.59
N ALA A 45 17.85 -33.16 32.22
CA ALA A 45 18.98 -33.28 33.12
C ALA A 45 19.91 -32.08 32.91
N GLY A 46 20.10 -31.32 33.97
CA GLY A 46 20.96 -30.15 34.02
C GLY A 46 22.41 -30.53 33.75
N SER A 47 23.08 -29.78 32.88
CA SER A 47 24.54 -29.74 32.87
C SER A 47 25.05 -28.46 32.24
N THR A 48 26.00 -27.90 32.97
CA THR A 48 26.92 -26.80 32.78
C THR A 48 27.22 -26.28 31.37
N THR A 49 27.48 -24.97 31.35
CA THR A 49 27.75 -24.08 30.23
C THR A 49 28.98 -24.47 29.40
N THR A 50 28.77 -25.25 28.35
CA THR A 50 29.66 -25.27 27.18
C THR A 50 28.86 -24.80 25.97
N LYS A 51 29.45 -23.90 25.17
CA LYS A 51 28.80 -23.27 24.01
C LYS A 51 28.37 -24.37 23.03
N LYS A 52 27.08 -24.73 23.07
CA LYS A 52 26.48 -25.72 22.16
C LYS A 52 26.69 -25.26 20.73
N LEU A 53 27.60 -25.94 20.02
CA LEU A 53 27.69 -25.91 18.57
C LEU A 53 26.29 -26.17 18.03
N LYS A 54 25.74 -25.19 17.30
CA LYS A 54 24.41 -25.28 16.70
C LYS A 54 24.41 -26.49 15.79
N LYS A 55 23.74 -27.58 16.20
CA LYS A 55 23.59 -28.79 15.40
C LYS A 55 23.11 -28.38 14.01
N LEU A 56 23.91 -28.64 12.99
CA LEU A 56 23.55 -28.42 11.60
C LEU A 56 22.24 -29.15 11.30
N LYS A 57 21.33 -28.49 10.58
CA LYS A 57 20.07 -29.10 10.16
C LYS A 57 20.38 -30.38 9.39
N LEU A 58 19.63 -31.45 9.66
CA LEU A 58 19.82 -32.77 9.03
C LEU A 58 19.83 -32.70 7.50
N SER A 59 19.10 -31.75 6.90
CA SER A 59 19.11 -31.50 5.45
C SER A 59 20.44 -30.99 4.92
N VAL A 60 21.21 -30.24 5.73
CA VAL A 60 22.53 -29.74 5.36
C VAL A 60 23.56 -30.87 5.45
N ILE A 61 23.46 -31.71 6.49
CA ILE A 61 24.31 -32.91 6.63
C ILE A 61 24.11 -33.83 5.42
N ARG A 62 22.85 -34.15 5.10
CA ARG A 62 22.52 -35.03 3.97
C ARG A 62 22.95 -34.44 2.62
N ARG A 63 22.85 -33.11 2.44
CA ARG A 63 23.37 -32.43 1.25
C ARG A 63 24.90 -32.56 1.16
N ASN A 64 25.61 -32.40 2.28
CA ASN A 64 27.06 -32.49 2.30
C ASN A 64 27.53 -33.92 2.01
N GLU A 65 26.88 -34.93 2.59
CA GLU A 65 27.13 -36.35 2.26
C GLU A 65 26.93 -36.63 0.78
N LEU A 66 25.82 -36.14 0.20
CA LEU A 66 25.48 -36.38 -1.20
C LEU A 66 26.43 -35.63 -2.17
N MET A 67 27.05 -34.54 -1.71
CA MET A 67 28.05 -33.77 -2.45
C MET A 67 29.49 -34.24 -2.16
N GLY A 68 29.70 -35.31 -1.38
CA GLY A 68 31.02 -35.82 -1.01
C GLY A 68 31.82 -34.88 -0.10
N LEU A 69 31.17 -33.90 0.54
CA LEU A 69 31.78 -32.99 1.49
C LEU A 69 31.83 -33.68 2.86
N SER A 70 32.98 -34.26 3.19
CA SER A 70 33.23 -34.87 4.51
C SER A 70 32.91 -33.89 5.64
N GLY A 71 32.18 -34.38 6.65
CA GLY A 71 31.70 -33.57 7.78
C GLY A 71 32.78 -33.07 8.74
N ASP A 72 34.05 -33.42 8.50
CA ASP A 72 35.17 -32.84 9.20
C ASP A 72 35.39 -31.43 8.66
N GLY A 73 35.03 -30.43 9.46
CA GLY A 73 35.11 -29.01 9.12
C GLY A 73 36.52 -28.46 8.86
N THR A 74 37.47 -29.29 8.46
CA THR A 74 38.74 -28.87 7.87
C THR A 74 38.44 -28.34 6.48
N ALA A 75 38.40 -27.01 6.40
CA ALA A 75 38.17 -26.23 5.19
C ALA A 75 39.22 -26.54 4.12
N SER A 76 39.04 -27.64 3.40
CA SER A 76 39.62 -27.81 2.09
C SER A 76 38.83 -26.86 1.19
N VAL A 77 39.49 -25.77 0.80
CA VAL A 77 39.05 -24.80 -0.20
C VAL A 77 38.99 -25.53 -1.54
N GLN A 78 38.00 -26.40 -1.70
CA GLN A 78 37.73 -27.04 -2.98
C GLN A 78 36.96 -26.02 -3.81
N VAL A 79 37.75 -25.20 -4.51
CA VAL A 79 37.36 -24.39 -5.66
C VAL A 79 36.92 -25.34 -6.76
N PHE A 80 35.81 -26.06 -6.56
CA PHE A 80 35.08 -26.54 -7.70
C PHE A 80 34.51 -25.30 -8.34
N ALA A 81 35.11 -24.90 -9.46
CA ALA A 81 34.46 -24.07 -10.44
C ALA A 81 33.12 -24.74 -10.69
N THR A 82 32.06 -24.21 -10.07
CA THR A 82 30.69 -24.57 -10.42
C THR A 82 30.51 -24.06 -11.83
N GLU A 83 30.94 -24.86 -12.80
CA GLU A 83 30.44 -24.77 -14.16
C GLU A 83 28.93 -24.96 -14.01
N CYS A 84 28.22 -23.83 -13.98
CA CYS A 84 26.78 -23.81 -14.20
C CYS A 84 26.56 -24.43 -15.58
N SER A 85 26.30 -25.74 -15.58
CA SER A 85 26.36 -26.66 -16.72
C SER A 85 25.28 -26.45 -17.79
N LYS A 86 24.76 -25.23 -17.90
CA LYS A 86 23.69 -24.86 -18.84
C LYS A 86 23.85 -23.48 -19.47
N ASP A 87 25.01 -22.85 -19.34
CA ASP A 87 25.26 -21.62 -20.09
C ASP A 87 25.61 -21.95 -21.55
N MET A 88 24.56 -22.11 -22.37
CA MET A 88 24.62 -22.35 -23.82
C MET A 88 25.11 -21.15 -24.63
N ARG A 89 25.47 -20.03 -23.98
CA ARG A 89 25.96 -18.85 -24.68
C ARG A 89 27.31 -19.11 -25.34
N THR A 90 27.49 -18.55 -26.53
CA THR A 90 28.76 -18.60 -27.26
C THR A 90 29.86 -17.86 -26.47
N LEU A 91 31.13 -18.15 -26.76
CA LEU A 91 32.25 -17.43 -26.14
C LEU A 91 32.18 -15.91 -26.39
N GLU A 92 31.66 -15.50 -27.54
CA GLU A 92 31.49 -14.09 -27.89
C GLU A 92 30.39 -13.41 -27.06
N GLU A 93 29.26 -14.06 -26.87
CA GLU A 93 28.18 -13.59 -25.98
C GLU A 93 28.67 -13.46 -24.53
N LYS A 94 29.49 -14.39 -24.06
CA LYS A 94 30.11 -14.33 -22.72
C LYS A 94 31.03 -13.12 -22.60
N ARG A 95 31.87 -12.84 -23.61
CA ARG A 95 32.74 -11.65 -23.64
C ARG A 95 31.93 -10.36 -23.69
N ASN A 96 30.85 -10.31 -24.48
CA ASN A 96 29.97 -9.15 -24.56
C ASN A 96 29.28 -8.90 -23.21
N LEU A 97 28.84 -9.95 -22.50
CA LEU A 97 28.26 -9.81 -21.17
C LEU A 97 29.27 -9.28 -20.16
N LEU A 98 30.51 -9.77 -20.17
CA LEU A 98 31.58 -9.26 -19.31
C LEU A 98 31.89 -7.79 -19.61
N ARG A 99 31.91 -7.41 -20.90
CA ARG A 99 32.09 -6.00 -21.30
C ARG A 99 30.96 -5.13 -20.77
N LEU A 100 29.72 -5.59 -20.89
CA LEU A 100 28.53 -4.89 -20.40
C LEU A 100 28.54 -4.76 -18.87
N ALA A 101 28.88 -5.84 -18.16
CA ALA A 101 29.01 -5.83 -16.71
C ALA A 101 30.10 -4.85 -16.26
N LYS A 102 31.24 -4.81 -16.95
CA LYS A 102 32.31 -3.84 -16.69
C LYS A 102 31.83 -2.40 -16.91
N SER A 103 31.23 -2.10 -18.07
CA SER A 103 30.68 -0.76 -18.33
C SER A 103 29.62 -0.35 -17.33
N PHE A 104 28.84 -1.31 -16.80
CA PHE A 104 27.85 -1.05 -15.77
C PHE A 104 28.50 -0.73 -14.42
N CYS A 105 29.52 -1.49 -14.00
CA CYS A 105 30.28 -1.19 -12.77
C CYS A 105 31.04 0.14 -12.88
N ASP A 106 31.55 0.50 -14.06
CA ASP A 106 32.24 1.76 -14.30
C ASP A 106 31.25 2.94 -14.27
N ALA A 107 30.05 2.79 -14.84
CA ALA A 107 29.00 3.82 -14.84
C ALA A 107 28.29 3.97 -13.48
N TYR A 108 28.23 2.89 -12.70
CA TYR A 108 27.61 2.85 -11.39
C TYR A 108 28.59 2.24 -10.37
N PRO A 109 29.62 3.01 -9.95
CA PRO A 109 30.53 2.56 -8.92
C PRO A 109 29.76 2.10 -7.70
N TYR A 110 30.17 0.99 -7.10
CA TYR A 110 29.53 0.50 -5.88
C TYR A 110 29.65 1.56 -4.78
N ILE A 111 28.51 2.08 -4.33
CA ILE A 111 28.43 2.99 -3.19
C ILE A 111 28.08 2.14 -1.97
N PRO A 112 28.96 2.10 -0.95
CA PRO A 112 28.67 1.40 0.30
C PRO A 112 27.35 1.89 0.93
N PRO A 113 26.55 1.00 1.56
CA PRO A 113 25.26 1.38 2.15
C PRO A 113 25.33 2.52 3.16
N ASN A 114 26.43 2.62 3.91
CA ASN A 114 26.68 3.71 4.85
C ASN A 114 26.88 5.06 4.14
N GLU A 115 27.52 5.07 2.97
CA GLU A 115 27.68 6.29 2.16
C GLU A 115 26.34 6.72 1.52
N LEU A 116 25.55 5.77 1.03
CA LEU A 116 24.17 6.03 0.57
C LEU A 116 23.32 6.67 1.68
N ALA A 117 23.37 6.12 2.89
CA ALA A 117 22.66 6.68 4.04
C ALA A 117 23.12 8.11 4.38
N TRP A 118 24.42 8.38 4.27
CA TRP A 118 24.97 9.72 4.48
C TRP A 118 24.52 10.71 3.39
N ARG A 119 24.54 10.31 2.11
CA ARG A 119 24.05 11.15 1.00
C ARG A 119 22.56 11.49 1.13
N VAL A 120 21.72 10.51 1.47
CA VAL A 120 20.28 10.72 1.70
C VAL A 120 20.05 11.67 2.87
N LYS A 121 20.82 11.52 3.96
CA LYS A 121 20.74 12.42 5.12
C LYS A 121 21.17 13.85 4.75
N ALA A 122 22.26 14.01 4.02
CA ALA A 122 22.74 15.31 3.57
C ALA A 122 21.75 16.00 2.64
N GLU A 123 21.11 15.26 1.72
CA GLU A 123 20.07 15.79 0.84
C GLU A 123 18.82 16.22 1.63
N ALA A 124 18.39 15.43 2.62
CA ALA A 124 17.29 15.78 3.49
C ALA A 124 17.60 17.04 4.34
N GLU A 125 18.83 17.19 4.82
CA GLU A 125 19.27 18.40 5.53
C GLU A 125 19.35 19.62 4.61
N ALA A 126 19.80 19.45 3.36
CA ALA A 126 19.80 20.51 2.37
C ALA A 126 18.37 20.99 2.05
N LYS A 127 17.42 20.05 1.86
CA LYS A 127 16.00 20.37 1.66
C LYS A 127 15.39 21.10 2.86
N ARG A 128 15.69 20.66 4.09
CA ARG A 128 15.23 21.38 5.29
C ARG A 128 15.73 22.82 5.36
N LYS A 129 16.97 23.07 4.92
CA LYS A 129 17.53 24.42 4.87
C LYS A 129 16.83 25.28 3.81
N THR A 130 16.54 24.73 2.63
CA THR A 130 15.80 25.46 1.59
C THR A 130 14.38 25.78 2.04
N ASP A 131 13.66 24.80 2.59
CA ASP A 131 12.27 24.97 3.03
C ASP A 131 12.17 25.97 4.19
N SER A 132 13.11 25.93 5.14
CA SER A 132 13.17 26.91 6.23
C SER A 132 13.47 28.32 5.72
N SER A 133 14.31 28.46 4.70
CA SER A 133 14.61 29.75 4.09
C SER A 133 13.41 30.31 3.34
N GLU A 134 12.65 29.47 2.64
CA GLU A 134 11.44 29.85 1.92
C GLU A 134 10.31 30.25 2.88
N MET A 135 10.14 29.51 3.99
CA MET A 135 9.23 29.88 5.07
C MET A 135 9.58 31.24 5.70
N LEU A 136 10.88 31.52 5.89
CA LEU A 136 11.31 32.82 6.41
C LEU A 136 11.05 33.95 5.40
N ALA A 137 11.34 33.73 4.11
CA ALA A 137 11.11 34.70 3.05
C ALA A 137 9.61 35.04 2.90
N THR A 138 8.75 34.02 2.90
CA THR A 138 7.28 34.20 2.85
C THR A 138 6.74 34.92 4.08
N TYR A 139 7.28 34.61 5.28
CA TYR A 139 6.95 35.35 6.50
C TYR A 139 7.34 36.83 6.39
N MET A 140 8.58 37.12 5.96
CA MET A 140 9.05 38.51 5.78
C MET A 140 8.21 39.29 4.76
N GLN A 141 7.81 38.65 3.66
CA GLN A 141 6.95 39.27 2.66
C GLN A 141 5.55 39.57 3.23
N SER A 142 4.98 38.65 4.01
CA SER A 142 3.70 38.86 4.70
C SER A 142 3.76 40.04 5.67
N THR A 143 4.83 40.15 6.48
CA THR A 143 5.00 41.28 7.40
C THR A 143 5.15 42.62 6.67
N ASN A 144 5.87 42.66 5.55
CA ASN A 144 5.98 43.89 4.74
C ASN A 144 4.62 44.31 4.17
N ASN A 145 3.84 43.35 3.67
CA ASN A 145 2.49 43.63 3.17
C ASN A 145 1.57 44.17 4.28
N GLN A 146 1.70 43.68 5.52
CA GLN A 146 0.95 44.21 6.66
C GLN A 146 1.37 45.65 7.00
N ILE A 147 2.68 45.96 6.97
CA ILE A 147 3.18 47.33 7.18
C ILE A 147 2.65 48.28 6.11
N ASP A 148 2.69 47.89 4.84
CA ASP A 148 2.18 48.69 3.72
C ASP A 148 0.66 48.93 3.82
N SER A 149 -0.09 47.92 4.28
CA SER A 149 -1.53 48.06 4.55
C SER A 149 -1.80 49.05 5.67
N LEU A 150 -1.04 49.01 6.77
CA LEU A 150 -1.17 49.96 7.88
C LEU A 150 -0.79 51.39 7.45
N ALA A 151 0.30 51.55 6.68
CA ALA A 151 0.73 52.83 6.13
C ALA A 151 -0.33 53.44 5.20
N SER A 152 -0.94 52.63 4.35
CA SER A 152 -2.02 53.06 3.46
C SER A 152 -3.24 53.56 4.25
N MET A 153 -3.65 52.86 5.30
CA MET A 153 -4.74 53.33 6.17
C MET A 153 -4.43 54.69 6.82
N LEU A 154 -3.20 54.87 7.35
CA LEU A 154 -2.80 56.16 7.94
C LEU A 154 -2.82 57.30 6.92
N THR A 155 -2.44 57.03 5.67
CA THR A 155 -2.41 58.04 4.60
C THR A 155 -3.82 58.52 4.24
N HIS A 156 -4.82 57.64 4.30
CA HIS A 156 -6.22 57.98 4.02
C HIS A 156 -6.93 58.69 5.18
N HIS A 157 -6.40 58.62 6.40
CA HIS A 157 -7.00 59.22 7.60
C HIS A 157 -6.39 60.57 8.02
N LEU A 158 -5.48 61.16 7.23
CA LEU A 158 -5.09 62.56 7.36
C LEU A 158 -5.87 63.44 6.36
N PRO A 159 -7.08 63.89 6.70
CA PRO A 159 -7.75 64.92 5.92
C PRO A 159 -6.99 66.24 6.08
N THR A 160 -6.46 66.74 4.97
CA THR A 160 -6.36 68.15 4.57
C THR A 160 -6.46 69.19 5.70
N LEU A 161 -5.43 69.27 6.56
CA LEU A 161 -5.09 70.52 7.25
C LEU A 161 -4.01 71.23 6.42
N ARG A 162 -4.39 71.64 5.20
CA ARG A 162 -3.57 72.51 4.35
C ARG A 162 -4.16 73.91 4.38
N THR A 163 -4.08 74.56 5.52
CA THR A 163 -4.41 75.98 5.67
C THR A 163 -3.14 76.74 6.03
N ALA A 164 -2.64 77.43 5.00
CA ALA A 164 -1.60 78.45 4.94
C ALA A 164 -0.97 78.96 6.24
N LEU A 165 0.36 78.88 6.35
CA LEU A 165 1.15 79.91 7.05
C LEU A 165 2.56 80.06 6.41
N PRO A 166 3.20 81.24 6.56
CA PRO A 166 4.20 81.77 5.67
C PRO A 166 5.64 81.38 6.05
N SER A 167 6.51 81.53 5.05
CA SER A 167 7.96 81.35 5.05
C SER A 167 8.68 82.09 6.19
N GLY A 168 9.42 81.34 7.00
CA GLY A 168 10.45 81.86 7.91
C GLY A 168 11.62 80.88 7.99
N PRO A 169 12.89 81.33 7.91
CA PRO A 169 14.05 80.45 7.94
C PRO A 169 14.48 80.23 9.39
N ILE A 170 14.43 78.99 9.87
CA ILE A 170 15.08 78.63 11.14
C ILE A 170 15.86 77.34 10.96
N SER A 171 17.16 77.51 11.11
CA SER A 171 18.21 76.51 11.28
C SER A 171 18.12 75.90 12.67
N THR A 172 17.92 74.58 12.78
CA THR A 172 18.28 73.83 13.99
C THR A 172 18.67 72.39 13.67
N THR A 173 19.79 72.01 14.26
CA THR A 173 20.49 70.71 14.26
C THR A 173 19.70 69.59 14.96
N PRO A 174 19.79 68.32 14.52
CA PRO A 174 19.17 67.21 15.24
C PRO A 174 20.08 66.66 16.35
N THR A 175 19.55 66.65 17.58
CA THR A 175 20.12 65.94 18.73
C THR A 175 19.60 64.51 18.75
N ILE A 176 20.53 63.55 18.71
CA ILE A 176 20.29 62.11 18.79
C ILE A 176 20.04 61.72 20.26
N VAL A 177 18.94 61.00 20.52
CA VAL A 177 18.67 60.38 21.84
C VAL A 177 18.59 58.86 21.64
N PRO A 178 19.28 58.04 22.44
CA PRO A 178 19.25 56.59 22.30
C PRO A 178 18.01 55.99 22.97
N MET A 179 17.33 55.08 22.26
CA MET A 179 16.25 54.25 22.81
C MET A 179 16.84 53.02 23.51
N THR A 180 16.56 52.92 24.81
CA THR A 180 16.90 51.79 25.67
C THR A 180 15.92 50.64 25.44
N VAL A 181 16.45 49.46 25.09
CA VAL A 181 15.69 48.20 24.96
C VAL A 181 15.47 47.63 26.36
N VAL A 182 14.22 47.50 26.80
CA VAL A 182 13.83 46.81 28.05
C VAL A 182 13.49 45.36 27.76
N GLY A 183 14.13 44.48 28.52
CA GLY A 183 14.05 43.03 28.42
C GLY A 183 12.79 42.41 29.02
N MET A 184 12.65 41.13 28.68
CA MET A 184 11.54 40.21 28.93
C MET A 184 11.30 39.93 30.42
N SER A 185 10.06 39.63 30.80
CA SER A 185 9.77 38.69 31.90
C SER A 185 8.42 38.02 31.67
N SER A 186 8.45 36.69 31.52
CA SER A 186 7.27 35.82 31.51
C SER A 186 7.11 35.22 32.91
N ASP A 187 5.92 35.33 33.48
CA ASP A 187 5.40 34.36 34.45
C ASP A 187 3.91 34.65 34.65
N MET A 188 3.05 33.68 34.30
CA MET A 188 1.71 33.57 34.85
C MET A 188 1.32 32.11 34.90
N ASP A 189 1.50 31.56 36.09
CA ASP A 189 0.88 30.34 36.60
C ASP A 189 -0.62 30.62 36.81
N THR A 190 -1.51 29.74 36.34
CA THR A 190 -2.91 29.75 36.80
C THR A 190 -3.46 28.33 36.82
N GLN A 191 -3.43 27.75 38.03
CA GLN A 191 -4.27 26.61 38.39
C GLN A 191 -5.75 27.04 38.37
N VAL A 192 -6.59 26.23 37.72
CA VAL A 192 -8.04 26.24 37.96
C VAL A 192 -8.51 24.81 38.21
N HIS A 193 -8.86 24.55 39.47
CA HIS A 193 -9.74 23.45 39.88
C HIS A 193 -11.13 23.67 39.29
N GLN A 194 -11.67 22.67 38.59
CA GLN A 194 -13.12 22.57 38.36
C GLN A 194 -13.67 21.30 39.02
N LYS A 195 -14.64 21.55 39.88
CA LYS A 195 -15.35 20.65 40.77
C LYS A 195 -16.62 20.19 40.06
N THR A 196 -16.76 18.89 39.82
CA THR A 196 -17.93 18.27 39.18
C THR A 196 -19.11 18.18 40.17
N PRO A 197 -20.33 18.64 39.84
CA PRO A 197 -21.51 18.41 40.67
C PRO A 197 -22.15 17.05 40.38
N GLY A 198 -22.51 16.35 41.45
CA GLY A 198 -23.22 15.06 41.41
C GLY A 198 -24.67 15.19 40.96
N MET A 199 -25.15 14.15 40.26
CA MET A 199 -26.55 13.95 39.91
C MET A 199 -27.26 13.10 40.97
N PRO A 200 -28.56 13.32 41.21
CA PRO A 200 -29.34 12.53 42.16
C PRO A 200 -29.81 11.21 41.57
N GLU A 201 -29.71 10.20 42.42
CA GLU A 201 -30.26 8.85 42.34
C GLU A 201 -31.79 8.92 42.52
N LEU A 202 -32.56 8.38 41.56
CA LEU A 202 -34.01 8.24 41.65
C LEU A 202 -34.38 6.76 41.68
N GLU A 203 -35.01 6.39 42.79
CA GLU A 203 -35.58 5.07 43.08
C GLU A 203 -36.77 4.74 42.15
N LEU A 204 -36.89 3.45 41.83
CA LEU A 204 -38.06 2.85 41.19
C LEU A 204 -38.85 2.04 42.24
N PRO A 205 -40.19 2.15 42.29
CA PRO A 205 -41.02 1.15 42.96
C PRO A 205 -41.50 0.07 42.00
N ALA A 206 -41.57 -1.15 42.52
CA ALA A 206 -42.16 -2.32 41.89
C ALA A 206 -43.70 -2.28 41.93
N LEU A 207 -44.36 -2.88 40.93
CA LEU A 207 -45.19 -4.11 41.02
C LEU A 207 -46.38 -4.13 40.01
N VAL A 208 -46.64 -5.34 39.49
CA VAL A 208 -47.90 -5.94 38.96
C VAL A 208 -48.21 -5.94 37.45
N MET A 209 -47.96 -7.12 36.88
CA MET A 209 -48.74 -7.98 35.96
C MET A 209 -49.77 -7.40 34.97
N ALA A 210 -49.61 -7.74 33.68
CA ALA A 210 -50.59 -8.49 32.89
C ALA A 210 -49.97 -9.00 31.58
N ALA A 211 -50.43 -10.17 31.13
CA ALA A 211 -49.91 -10.92 30.01
C ALA A 211 -50.47 -10.45 28.66
N THR A 212 -49.61 -10.24 27.65
CA THR A 212 -50.00 -10.31 26.24
C THR A 212 -48.82 -10.76 25.37
N VAL A 213 -49.12 -11.72 24.49
CA VAL A 213 -48.38 -12.40 23.41
C VAL A 213 -47.31 -11.53 22.69
N PRO A 214 -46.08 -12.03 22.43
CA PRO A 214 -45.12 -11.31 21.59
C PRO A 214 -45.13 -11.76 20.12
N GLU A 215 -45.40 -10.78 19.27
CA GLU A 215 -45.13 -10.69 17.84
C GLU A 215 -43.61 -10.50 17.60
N PRO A 216 -42.96 -11.18 16.64
CA PRO A 216 -41.53 -11.04 16.42
C PRO A 216 -41.23 -9.78 15.58
N GLN A 217 -40.98 -8.66 16.26
CA GLN A 217 -40.41 -7.46 15.66
C GLN A 217 -38.90 -7.65 15.42
N SER A 218 -38.51 -7.49 14.16
CA SER A 218 -37.11 -7.48 13.71
C SER A 218 -36.37 -6.29 14.29
N ALA A 219 -35.47 -6.53 15.24
CA ALA A 219 -34.51 -5.55 15.71
C ALA A 219 -33.35 -5.42 14.69
N ALA A 220 -33.38 -4.38 13.88
CA ALA A 220 -32.22 -3.92 13.13
C ALA A 220 -31.23 -3.26 14.10
N THR A 221 -30.18 -3.98 14.49
CA THR A 221 -29.08 -3.43 15.27
C THR A 221 -28.19 -2.58 14.36
N SER A 222 -28.43 -1.26 14.37
CA SER A 222 -27.53 -0.28 13.78
C SER A 222 -26.32 -0.10 14.69
N HIS A 223 -25.21 -0.77 14.36
CA HIS A 223 -23.92 -0.52 15.00
C HIS A 223 -23.24 0.69 14.34
N ASN A 224 -23.50 1.88 14.89
CA ASN A 224 -22.66 3.06 14.67
C ASN A 224 -21.33 2.86 15.41
N ALA A 225 -20.36 2.27 14.73
CA ALA A 225 -18.96 2.25 15.18
C ALA A 225 -18.33 3.61 14.88
N SER A 226 -18.31 4.49 15.89
CA SER A 226 -17.51 5.72 15.85
C SER A 226 -16.03 5.34 15.92
N LEU A 227 -15.37 5.29 14.76
CA LEU A 227 -13.94 5.08 14.65
C LEU A 227 -13.21 6.42 14.89
N SER A 228 -12.65 6.55 16.08
CA SER A 228 -11.72 7.62 16.43
C SER A 228 -10.52 7.59 15.47
N LEU A 229 -10.33 8.70 14.75
CA LEU A 229 -9.27 8.91 13.78
C LEU A 229 -7.92 9.08 14.50
N GLN A 230 -7.18 7.97 14.64
CA GLN A 230 -5.74 8.05 14.86
C GLN A 230 -5.09 8.62 13.60
N SER A 231 -4.50 9.81 13.74
CA SER A 231 -3.62 10.45 12.76
C SER A 231 -2.47 9.49 12.41
N CYS A 232 -2.60 8.78 11.30
CA CYS A 232 -1.63 7.80 10.84
C CYS A 232 -0.54 8.48 10.01
N GLU A 233 0.72 8.15 10.35
CA GLU A 233 1.97 8.55 9.73
C GLU A 233 1.91 8.59 8.19
N SER A 234 1.71 9.78 7.63
CA SER A 234 1.34 9.99 6.22
C SER A 234 2.52 10.02 5.23
N ASN A 235 3.77 9.83 5.65
CA ASN A 235 4.94 9.99 4.77
C ASN A 235 5.75 8.71 4.53
N ARG A 236 5.15 7.53 4.72
CA ARG A 236 5.87 6.27 4.53
C ARG A 236 5.90 5.90 3.05
N THR A 237 7.08 5.98 2.43
CA THR A 237 7.31 5.46 1.07
C THR A 237 7.54 3.95 1.14
N TYR A 238 6.72 3.19 0.42
CA TYR A 238 6.86 1.76 0.25
C TYR A 238 7.65 1.47 -1.02
N ALA A 239 8.62 0.55 -0.89
CA ALA A 239 9.45 0.10 -1.98
C ALA A 239 9.13 -1.37 -2.29
N VAL A 240 8.48 -1.63 -3.42
CA VAL A 240 8.26 -2.99 -3.94
C VAL A 240 9.39 -3.33 -4.89
N THR A 241 10.30 -4.20 -4.44
CA THR A 241 11.37 -4.72 -5.29
C THR A 241 10.79 -5.75 -6.27
N LEU A 242 10.66 -5.36 -7.53
CA LEU A 242 10.41 -6.28 -8.64
C LEU A 242 11.70 -7.05 -8.95
N ALA A 243 11.57 -8.28 -9.44
CA ALA A 243 12.73 -9.13 -9.73
C ALA A 243 13.75 -8.39 -10.62
N HIS A 244 15.04 -8.49 -10.27
CA HIS A 244 16.18 -7.83 -10.95
C HIS A 244 16.38 -6.32 -10.65
N THR A 245 16.63 -5.97 -9.38
CA THR A 245 17.17 -4.68 -8.89
C THR A 245 16.27 -3.44 -8.93
N GLN A 246 15.02 -3.53 -9.36
CA GLN A 246 14.13 -2.36 -9.41
C GLN A 246 13.19 -2.32 -8.22
N ALA A 247 13.09 -1.17 -7.56
CA ALA A 247 12.12 -0.91 -6.52
C ALA A 247 11.08 0.10 -7.02
N LEU A 248 9.81 -0.32 -7.11
CA LEU A 248 8.68 0.59 -7.25
C LEU A 248 8.51 1.33 -5.93
N MET A 249 8.83 2.61 -5.91
CA MET A 249 8.57 3.50 -4.79
C MET A 249 7.16 4.08 -4.95
N PHE A 250 6.30 3.88 -3.96
CA PHE A 250 5.02 4.59 -3.86
C PHE A 250 4.82 5.04 -2.42
N THR A 251 4.44 6.30 -2.19
CA THR A 251 3.99 6.71 -0.86
C THR A 251 2.54 6.27 -0.64
N TYR A 252 2.13 6.12 0.62
CA TYR A 252 0.71 5.89 0.95
C TYR A 252 -0.21 6.99 0.41
N ASN A 253 0.33 8.20 0.21
CA ASN A 253 -0.38 9.34 -0.38
C ASN A 253 -0.30 9.34 -1.92
N ASP A 254 0.64 8.61 -2.52
CA ASP A 254 0.72 8.39 -3.95
C ASP A 254 -0.25 7.27 -4.34
N ILE A 255 -1.54 7.61 -4.42
CA ILE A 255 -2.55 7.18 -5.42
C ILE A 255 -3.96 7.11 -4.79
N PRO A 256 -5.05 7.61 -5.46
CA PRO A 256 -5.09 8.28 -6.78
C PRO A 256 -5.96 9.54 -6.90
N ASP A 257 -5.45 10.49 -7.67
CA ASP A 257 -6.22 11.10 -8.76
C ASP A 257 -6.79 9.97 -9.64
N ILE A 258 -8.11 9.74 -9.61
CA ILE A 258 -8.76 8.56 -10.23
C ILE A 258 -8.37 8.34 -11.72
N PRO A 259 -8.28 9.40 -12.56
CA PRO A 259 -7.74 9.29 -13.92
C PRO A 259 -6.32 8.72 -14.00
N ARG A 260 -5.48 8.91 -12.98
CA ARG A 260 -4.16 8.29 -12.92
C ARG A 260 -4.23 6.81 -12.57
N LEU A 261 -5.21 6.39 -11.76
CA LEU A 261 -5.43 4.97 -11.45
C LEU A 261 -5.79 4.18 -12.71
N ASP A 262 -6.69 4.74 -13.51
CA ASP A 262 -7.14 4.23 -14.81
C ASP A 262 -5.95 3.97 -15.76
N ARG A 263 -5.08 4.97 -15.95
CA ARG A 263 -3.87 4.84 -16.79
C ARG A 263 -2.91 3.73 -16.36
N VAL A 264 -2.85 3.41 -15.06
CA VAL A 264 -1.94 2.39 -14.52
C VAL A 264 -2.62 1.01 -14.43
N TRP A 265 -3.91 0.92 -14.75
CA TRP A 265 -4.69 -0.30 -14.61
C TRP A 265 -4.45 -1.30 -15.74
N ASP A 266 -4.47 -0.85 -17.01
CA ASP A 266 -4.41 -1.73 -18.20
C ASP A 266 -3.08 -1.68 -18.99
N ASP A 267 -2.00 -1.22 -18.35
CA ASP A 267 -0.64 -1.35 -18.90
C ASP A 267 -0.43 -0.56 -20.20
N GLU A 268 -1.08 0.60 -20.38
CA GLU A 268 -0.76 1.46 -21.53
C GLU A 268 0.74 1.83 -21.46
N PRO A 269 1.56 1.32 -22.40
CA PRO A 269 3.00 1.46 -22.29
C PRO A 269 3.35 2.92 -22.55
N THR A 270 3.77 3.63 -21.49
CA THR A 270 4.38 4.93 -21.70
C THR A 270 5.72 4.73 -22.44
N PRO A 271 5.94 5.39 -23.59
CA PRO A 271 7.03 5.04 -24.51
C PRO A 271 8.45 5.20 -23.97
N TYR A 272 8.64 5.77 -22.77
CA TYR A 272 9.96 6.22 -22.29
C TYR A 272 10.38 5.73 -20.90
N GLN A 273 9.62 4.85 -20.23
CA GLN A 273 9.99 4.37 -18.89
C GLN A 273 9.89 2.85 -18.74
N ARG A 274 10.82 2.26 -17.98
CA ARG A 274 10.77 0.86 -17.51
C ARG A 274 9.35 0.57 -17.05
N HIS A 275 8.70 -0.39 -17.71
CA HIS A 275 7.25 -0.53 -17.67
C HIS A 275 6.81 -0.90 -16.24
N PRO A 276 6.08 -0.02 -15.54
CA PRO A 276 5.44 -0.41 -14.29
C PRO A 276 4.50 -1.58 -14.61
N VAL A 277 4.44 -2.59 -13.74
CA VAL A 277 3.48 -3.68 -13.93
C VAL A 277 2.09 -3.15 -13.63
N ALA A 278 1.17 -3.23 -14.59
CA ALA A 278 -0.22 -2.85 -14.41
C ALA A 278 -0.79 -3.44 -13.15
N LEU A 279 -1.59 -2.63 -12.45
CA LEU A 279 -2.25 -3.03 -11.22
C LEU A 279 -3.07 -4.30 -11.39
N ARG A 280 -3.65 -4.52 -12.57
CA ARG A 280 -4.39 -5.74 -12.92
C ARG A 280 -3.59 -7.03 -12.73
N TYR A 281 -2.28 -7.02 -13.01
CA TYR A 281 -1.42 -8.22 -12.92
C TYR A 281 -0.79 -8.45 -11.55
N TRP A 282 -0.98 -7.55 -10.58
CA TRP A 282 -0.39 -7.68 -9.26
C TRP A 282 -0.76 -9.00 -8.55
N PRO A 283 -2.01 -9.49 -8.57
CA PRO A 283 -2.33 -10.79 -7.98
C PRO A 283 -1.46 -11.92 -8.51
N ASP A 284 -1.08 -11.89 -9.79
CA ASP A 284 -0.26 -12.91 -10.43
C ASP A 284 1.22 -12.76 -10.07
N VAL A 285 1.73 -11.53 -10.03
CA VAL A 285 3.09 -11.22 -9.55
C VAL A 285 3.30 -11.73 -8.12
N TYR A 286 2.29 -11.61 -7.27
CA TYR A 286 2.34 -12.02 -5.87
C TYR A 286 1.80 -13.43 -5.59
N ARG A 287 1.22 -14.13 -6.58
CA ARG A 287 0.52 -15.42 -6.41
C ARG A 287 1.39 -16.51 -5.76
N ASN A 288 2.66 -16.58 -6.13
CA ASN A 288 3.53 -17.73 -5.84
C ASN A 288 4.41 -17.56 -4.59
N LYS A 289 4.28 -16.45 -3.88
CA LYS A 289 5.10 -16.17 -2.71
C LYS A 289 4.15 -16.04 -1.53
N ASN A 290 4.45 -16.72 -0.42
CA ASN A 290 3.87 -16.39 0.89
C ASN A 290 4.37 -15.01 1.36
N ASP A 291 4.22 -14.01 0.49
CA ASP A 291 4.76 -12.68 0.64
C ASP A 291 3.87 -11.94 1.61
N GLN A 292 4.41 -11.69 2.81
CA GLN A 292 3.70 -10.90 3.81
C GLN A 292 3.42 -9.48 3.30
N ARG A 293 4.20 -9.00 2.31
CA ARG A 293 3.93 -7.72 1.63
C ARG A 293 2.60 -7.74 0.90
N TRP A 294 2.29 -8.84 0.19
CA TRP A 294 1.01 -8.98 -0.50
C TRP A 294 -0.17 -8.90 0.47
N LYS A 295 -0.07 -9.53 1.64
CA LYS A 295 -1.15 -9.45 2.64
C LYS A 295 -1.43 -8.02 3.08
N GLY A 296 -0.40 -7.19 3.24
CA GLY A 296 -0.54 -5.78 3.62
C GLY A 296 -1.20 -4.95 2.52
N ILE A 297 -0.82 -5.15 1.26
CA ILE A 297 -1.31 -4.33 0.14
C ILE A 297 -2.59 -4.87 -0.51
N LYS A 298 -2.94 -6.15 -0.31
CA LYS A 298 -4.08 -6.80 -0.96
C LYS A 298 -5.41 -6.10 -0.69
N ALA A 299 -5.61 -5.61 0.54
CA ALA A 299 -6.84 -4.90 0.89
C ALA A 299 -6.96 -3.59 0.08
N THR A 300 -5.90 -2.77 0.09
CA THR A 300 -5.82 -1.53 -0.68
C THR A 300 -5.94 -1.77 -2.19
N TRP A 301 -5.23 -2.79 -2.71
CA TRP A 301 -5.33 -3.19 -4.11
C TRP A 301 -6.76 -3.60 -4.49
N THR A 302 -7.48 -4.31 -3.61
CA THR A 302 -8.86 -4.71 -3.87
C THR A 302 -9.77 -3.49 -3.97
N GLU A 303 -9.55 -2.44 -3.15
CA GLU A 303 -10.28 -1.18 -3.27
C GLU A 303 -9.95 -0.45 -4.57
N TRP A 304 -8.67 -0.34 -4.92
CA TRP A 304 -8.22 0.24 -6.18
C TRP A 304 -8.85 -0.46 -7.37
N LYS A 305 -8.83 -1.80 -7.37
CA LYS A 305 -9.46 -2.62 -8.40
C LYS A 305 -10.90 -2.22 -8.65
N TYR A 306 -11.71 -2.16 -7.60
CA TYR A 306 -13.13 -1.89 -7.77
C TYR A 306 -13.43 -0.46 -8.21
N VAL A 307 -12.64 0.52 -7.76
CA VAL A 307 -12.80 1.90 -8.24
C VAL A 307 -12.39 1.99 -9.71
N ALA A 308 -11.29 1.37 -10.11
CA ALA A 308 -10.86 1.32 -11.50
C ALA A 308 -11.90 0.62 -12.39
N GLU A 309 -12.41 -0.55 -11.98
CA GLU A 309 -13.45 -1.28 -12.72
C GLU A 309 -14.73 -0.44 -12.89
N GLN A 310 -15.20 0.25 -11.83
CA GLN A 310 -16.37 1.13 -11.94
C GLN A 310 -16.10 2.32 -12.86
N TYR A 311 -14.91 2.91 -12.76
CA TYR A 311 -14.51 4.04 -13.60
C TYR A 311 -14.40 3.65 -15.07
N HIS A 312 -13.89 2.45 -15.39
CA HIS A 312 -13.85 1.91 -16.76
C HIS A 312 -15.23 1.53 -17.30
N ALA A 313 -16.15 1.08 -16.43
CA ALA A 313 -17.49 0.70 -16.82
C ALA A 313 -18.40 1.89 -17.14
N SER A 314 -17.98 3.11 -16.79
CA SER A 314 -18.73 4.36 -16.97
C SER A 314 -17.88 5.40 -17.71
N THR A 315 -18.49 6.47 -18.20
CA THR A 315 -17.72 7.64 -18.64
C THR A 315 -17.22 8.44 -17.43
N PRO A 316 -16.12 9.20 -17.54
CA PRO A 316 -15.64 10.05 -16.44
C PRO A 316 -16.71 10.99 -15.89
N GLU A 317 -17.57 11.53 -16.74
CA GLU A 317 -18.66 12.42 -16.39
C GLU A 317 -19.75 11.69 -15.60
N GLU A 318 -20.18 10.51 -16.06
CA GLU A 318 -21.16 9.68 -15.35
C GLU A 318 -20.63 9.21 -14.01
N PHE A 319 -19.37 8.78 -13.97
CA PHE A 319 -18.71 8.37 -12.73
C PHE A 319 -18.75 9.51 -11.71
N TRP A 320 -18.30 10.71 -12.10
CA TRP A 320 -18.30 11.84 -11.17
C TRP A 320 -19.71 12.34 -10.86
N MET A 321 -20.69 12.15 -11.72
CA MET A 321 -22.10 12.43 -11.42
C MET A 321 -22.62 11.50 -10.33
N GLU A 322 -22.31 10.20 -10.40
CA GLU A 322 -22.67 9.21 -9.37
C GLU A 322 -21.94 9.48 -8.04
N PHE A 323 -20.66 9.86 -8.11
CA PHE A 323 -19.80 10.09 -6.95
C PHE A 323 -19.62 11.58 -6.60
N SER A 324 -20.67 12.39 -6.77
CA SER A 324 -20.72 13.76 -6.26
C SER A 324 -21.92 13.99 -5.35
N SER A 325 -21.74 14.87 -4.37
CA SER A 325 -22.85 15.41 -3.58
C SER A 325 -23.81 16.21 -4.46
N SER A 326 -25.03 16.45 -3.98
CA SER A 326 -26.00 17.37 -4.58
C SER A 326 -25.41 18.76 -4.90
N ASP A 327 -24.41 19.17 -4.11
CA ASP A 327 -23.73 20.47 -4.24
C ASP A 327 -22.64 20.47 -5.32
N GLY A 328 -22.52 19.39 -6.10
CA GLY A 328 -21.48 19.20 -7.13
C GLY A 328 -20.09 18.88 -6.58
N LYS A 329 -19.95 18.70 -5.26
CA LYS A 329 -18.68 18.34 -4.63
C LYS A 329 -18.41 16.84 -4.79
N ARG A 330 -17.30 16.48 -5.44
CA ARG A 330 -16.85 15.09 -5.58
C ARG A 330 -16.61 14.43 -4.22
N PHE A 331 -16.99 13.17 -4.10
CA PHE A 331 -16.74 12.34 -2.93
C PHE A 331 -15.24 12.09 -2.75
N ASN A 332 -14.81 12.00 -1.48
CA ASN A 332 -13.45 11.57 -1.18
C ASN A 332 -13.29 10.06 -1.44
N TRP A 333 -12.05 9.60 -1.57
CA TRP A 333 -11.71 8.19 -1.81
C TRP A 333 -12.41 7.21 -0.85
N LYS A 334 -12.47 7.54 0.45
CA LYS A 334 -13.09 6.70 1.47
C LYS A 334 -14.61 6.60 1.28
N ALA A 335 -15.25 7.69 0.88
CA ALA A 335 -16.68 7.72 0.58
C ALA A 335 -17.02 6.91 -0.68
N ILE A 336 -16.22 7.04 -1.75
CA ILE A 336 -16.37 6.24 -2.98
C ILE A 336 -16.22 4.75 -2.66
N THR A 337 -15.15 4.37 -1.97
CA THR A 337 -14.91 2.96 -1.62
C THR A 337 -15.98 2.40 -0.67
N ALA A 338 -16.49 3.20 0.28
CA ALA A 338 -17.61 2.80 1.13
C ALA A 338 -18.90 2.60 0.31
N HIS A 339 -19.20 3.51 -0.61
CA HIS A 339 -20.37 3.40 -1.49
C HIS A 339 -20.32 2.12 -2.34
N LEU A 340 -19.19 1.86 -3.01
CA LEU A 340 -18.98 0.65 -3.82
C LEU A 340 -19.04 -0.64 -2.98
N ARG A 341 -18.57 -0.62 -1.72
CA ARG A 341 -18.75 -1.76 -0.81
C ARG A 341 -20.23 -2.01 -0.51
N GLY A 342 -21.01 -0.95 -0.32
CA GLY A 342 -22.46 -1.03 -0.13
C GLY A 342 -23.15 -1.68 -1.33
N GLN A 343 -22.87 -1.19 -2.54
CA GLN A 343 -23.41 -1.76 -3.78
C GLN A 343 -23.07 -3.25 -3.94
N ARG A 344 -21.81 -3.64 -3.69
CA ARG A 344 -21.42 -5.06 -3.73
C ARG A 344 -22.14 -5.91 -2.69
N ALA A 345 -22.34 -5.41 -1.48
CA ALA A 345 -23.06 -6.15 -0.45
C ALA A 345 -24.51 -6.41 -0.85
N VAL A 346 -25.16 -5.44 -1.51
CA VAL A 346 -26.51 -5.59 -2.07
C VAL A 346 -26.50 -6.62 -3.22
N HIS A 347 -25.59 -6.49 -4.18
CA HIS A 347 -25.49 -7.42 -5.30
C HIS A 347 -25.18 -8.87 -4.86
N ASP A 348 -24.29 -9.05 -3.88
CA ASP A 348 -23.98 -10.35 -3.30
C ASP A 348 -25.19 -10.94 -2.56
N GLN A 349 -25.99 -10.10 -1.89
CA GLN A 349 -27.23 -10.53 -1.27
C GLN A 349 -28.25 -10.99 -2.32
N GLU A 350 -28.45 -10.23 -3.40
CA GLU A 350 -29.35 -10.59 -4.49
C GLU A 350 -28.91 -11.88 -5.17
N SER A 351 -27.62 -12.03 -5.46
CA SER A 351 -27.04 -13.24 -6.03
C SER A 351 -27.23 -14.45 -5.12
N CYS A 352 -27.11 -14.26 -3.79
CA CYS A 352 -27.39 -15.31 -2.81
C CYS A 352 -28.87 -15.73 -2.81
N VAL A 353 -29.80 -14.76 -2.89
CA VAL A 353 -31.25 -15.04 -3.00
C VAL A 353 -31.55 -15.80 -4.30
N LYS A 354 -31.00 -15.34 -5.43
CA LYS A 354 -31.15 -16.01 -6.73
C LYS A 354 -30.59 -17.43 -6.70
N ALA A 355 -29.40 -17.63 -6.11
CA ALA A 355 -28.81 -18.96 -5.95
C ALA A 355 -29.69 -19.90 -5.13
N ARG A 356 -30.30 -19.40 -4.04
CA ARG A 356 -31.24 -20.21 -3.24
C ARG A 356 -32.50 -20.57 -4.00
N ASN A 357 -33.05 -19.62 -4.77
CA ASN A 357 -34.25 -19.85 -5.56
C ASN A 357 -33.99 -20.85 -6.70
N ASP A 358 -32.88 -20.69 -7.43
CA ASP A 358 -32.55 -21.52 -8.60
C ASP A 358 -32.22 -22.97 -8.22
N TYR A 359 -31.49 -23.19 -7.13
CA TYR A 359 -31.02 -24.52 -6.75
C TYR A 359 -31.95 -25.22 -5.75
N GLY A 360 -32.83 -24.48 -5.06
CA GLY A 360 -33.81 -25.03 -4.12
C GLY A 360 -33.21 -26.06 -3.16
N ALA A 361 -33.69 -27.31 -3.23
CA ALA A 361 -33.23 -28.42 -2.40
C ALA A 361 -31.75 -28.83 -2.65
N GLN A 362 -31.19 -28.49 -3.81
CA GLN A 362 -29.80 -28.80 -4.16
C GLN A 362 -28.81 -27.71 -3.71
N PHE A 363 -29.29 -26.61 -3.11
CA PHE A 363 -28.44 -25.49 -2.67
C PHE A 363 -27.29 -25.98 -1.77
N ASP A 364 -27.58 -26.79 -0.76
CA ASP A 364 -26.56 -27.28 0.18
C ASP A 364 -25.50 -28.15 -0.49
N THR A 365 -25.86 -28.85 -1.58
CA THR A 365 -24.92 -29.70 -2.33
C THR A 365 -23.94 -28.85 -3.13
N HIS A 366 -24.43 -27.85 -3.87
CA HIS A 366 -23.61 -27.00 -4.73
C HIS A 366 -22.85 -25.89 -3.98
N PHE A 367 -23.38 -25.44 -2.84
CA PHE A 367 -22.85 -24.34 -2.03
C PHE A 367 -22.29 -24.83 -0.70
N SER A 368 -21.49 -25.91 -0.73
CA SER A 368 -20.74 -26.40 0.43
C SER A 368 -19.24 -26.33 0.22
N ASN A 369 -18.50 -26.02 1.29
CA ASN A 369 -17.05 -26.05 1.31
C ASN A 369 -16.58 -26.96 2.45
N ARG A 370 -15.92 -28.07 2.09
CA ARG A 370 -15.48 -29.12 3.03
C ARG A 370 -16.64 -29.69 3.87
N GLY A 371 -17.78 -29.93 3.23
CA GLY A 371 -18.98 -30.51 3.87
C GLY A 371 -19.77 -29.54 4.76
N LYS A 372 -19.41 -28.26 4.79
CA LYS A 372 -20.18 -27.21 5.49
C LYS A 372 -20.84 -26.29 4.47
N VAL A 373 -22.13 -26.03 4.64
CA VAL A 373 -22.86 -25.06 3.81
C VAL A 373 -22.25 -23.67 3.98
N MET A 374 -22.04 -22.98 2.86
CA MET A 374 -21.48 -21.65 2.83
C MET A 374 -22.47 -20.65 3.42
N THR A 375 -22.01 -19.80 4.35
CA THR A 375 -22.83 -18.76 4.99
C THR A 375 -22.49 -17.36 4.51
N ASP A 376 -21.27 -17.16 4.00
CA ASP A 376 -20.82 -15.88 3.48
C ASP A 376 -21.43 -15.59 2.11
N LYS A 377 -22.19 -14.49 2.04
CA LYS A 377 -22.91 -14.03 0.83
C LYS A 377 -21.98 -13.84 -0.36
N SER A 378 -20.80 -13.25 -0.13
CA SER A 378 -19.83 -12.99 -1.20
C SER A 378 -19.21 -14.27 -1.77
N ALA A 379 -19.08 -15.30 -0.93
CA ALA A 379 -18.59 -16.60 -1.34
C ALA A 379 -19.67 -17.37 -2.12
N ILE A 380 -20.93 -17.30 -1.68
CA ILE A 380 -22.08 -17.89 -2.39
C ILE A 380 -22.25 -17.21 -3.75
N ALA A 381 -22.24 -15.88 -3.82
CA ALA A 381 -22.40 -15.12 -5.07
C ALA A 381 -21.33 -15.51 -6.11
N ARG A 382 -20.05 -15.60 -5.71
CA ARG A 382 -18.97 -16.05 -6.60
C ARG A 382 -19.16 -17.48 -7.10
N GLN A 383 -19.54 -18.41 -6.21
CA GLN A 383 -19.79 -19.80 -6.60
C GLN A 383 -20.98 -19.91 -7.56
N TYR A 384 -22.02 -19.09 -7.37
CA TYR A 384 -23.20 -19.05 -8.23
C TYR A 384 -22.84 -18.60 -9.65
N LEU A 385 -22.03 -17.56 -9.79
CA LEU A 385 -21.57 -17.08 -11.10
C LEU A 385 -20.75 -18.14 -11.84
N VAL A 386 -19.84 -18.84 -11.16
CA VAL A 386 -19.04 -19.94 -11.77
C VAL A 386 -19.94 -21.08 -12.24
N LEU A 387 -20.96 -21.44 -11.46
CA LEU A 387 -21.89 -22.51 -11.86
C LEU A 387 -22.76 -22.09 -13.06
N LYS A 388 -23.19 -20.82 -13.12
CA LYS A 388 -23.92 -20.29 -14.28
C LYS A 388 -23.07 -20.23 -15.54
N GLU A 389 -21.82 -19.79 -15.43
CA GLU A 389 -20.87 -19.77 -16.56
C GLU A 389 -20.66 -21.17 -17.13
N ASN A 390 -20.42 -22.17 -16.27
CA ASN A 390 -20.28 -23.57 -16.71
C ASN A 390 -21.56 -24.18 -17.30
N GLN A 391 -22.74 -23.63 -16.97
CA GLN A 391 -24.01 -24.10 -17.51
C GLN A 391 -24.25 -23.58 -18.94
N MET A 392 -23.75 -22.39 -19.28
CA MET A 392 -23.89 -21.83 -20.62
C MET A 392 -23.01 -22.52 -21.67
N ASP A 393 -21.90 -23.15 -21.25
CA ASP A 393 -20.97 -23.83 -22.18
C ASP A 393 -21.46 -25.23 -22.62
N ILE A 394 -22.60 -25.70 -22.12
CA ILE A 394 -23.13 -27.06 -22.37
C ILE A 394 -24.29 -27.05 -23.37
N ASP A 395 -24.87 -25.89 -23.66
CA ASP A 395 -25.91 -25.68 -24.68
C ASP A 395 -25.29 -25.13 -25.97
#